data_AF-A0A536ADK7-F1
#
_entry.id   AF-A0A536ADK7-F1
#
_cell.length_a   1.000
_cell.length_b   1.000
_cell.length_c   1.000
_cell.angle_alpha   90.00
_cell.angle_beta   90.00
_cell.angle_gamma   90.00
#
_symmetry.space_group_name_H-M   'P 1'
#
loop_
_entity.id
_entity.type
_entity.pdbx_description
1 polymer ?
#
loop_
_entity_poly.entity_id
_entity_poly.type
_entity_poly.pdbx_seq_one_letter_code
_entity_poly.pdbx_strand_id
1 'polypeptide(L)'
;MVETAELLLVLLIVVSTVVTLSRRLRVPYPVLLLVAGLAIGAIPGVPRIELAPDVVLVLVLPPIVYVTAFLTPIRSFRAEIGNIASLAVGLVLASIAVAAGVALVLVPGMTVPIAIALGAIVSPPDEIAATAVLERLAVPRRIVALLDGEALLNDATALTVYRVALLTAAAAASAFTVAPAGRFVVMIVGGVAIGLVVGWAVAEIRARLSDVPVETTISLLTPYAAYVPAELFGVSGVLAAVTAGLYIGRRSSRIMGSDVRIAGRAFWDMLVFLLNGVVFILIGLELSALARDTDRATLLALGAAGLAVSVALIAVRAAWLAGIGAWQRLVLRERHPLTASEVAVLSWSGMRGVVSLAAALAIPIALPSGSPVPARDAVIAITFTVILVTLAGQGLTLPLVIKAVRLGGGDDDRDAEETQARRELIGEAMKRIDDLYERWPGHRPLLDQLRTAYQHRADHEDQLDQAPGNEAEQELVEHRQIRRDVIDAQREALADMRDRSAIDDDVLRKIERDLDLEELRMEA
;
A
#
# COMPACT_ATOMS: atom_id res chain seq x y z
N MET A 1 -25.26 20.22 2.05
CA MET A 1 -25.54 18.83 2.47
C MET A 1 -26.01 17.97 1.31
N VAL A 2 -27.08 18.35 0.58
CA VAL A 2 -27.52 17.61 -0.63
C VAL A 2 -26.47 17.65 -1.75
N GLU A 3 -25.92 18.83 -2.09
CA GLU A 3 -24.84 18.97 -3.08
C GLU A 3 -23.58 18.15 -2.73
N THR A 4 -23.23 18.07 -1.44
CA THR A 4 -22.07 17.29 -0.98
C THR A 4 -22.29 15.79 -1.11
N ALA A 5 -23.53 15.32 -0.87
CA ALA A 5 -23.90 13.92 -1.06
C ALA A 5 -23.96 13.54 -2.54
N GLU A 6 -24.46 14.43 -3.41
CA GLU A 6 -24.45 14.25 -4.86
C GLU A 6 -23.02 14.14 -5.41
N LEU A 7 -22.11 15.00 -4.95
CA LEU A 7 -20.69 14.93 -5.30
C LEU A 7 -20.05 13.60 -4.89
N LEU A 8 -20.36 13.10 -3.69
CA LEU A 8 -19.87 11.80 -3.22
C LEU A 8 -20.41 10.63 -4.06
N LEU A 9 -21.70 10.67 -4.44
CA LEU A 9 -22.29 9.66 -5.32
C LEU A 9 -21.67 9.68 -6.72
N VAL A 10 -21.52 10.86 -7.32
CA VAL A 10 -20.84 11.01 -8.61
C VAL A 10 -19.42 10.49 -8.53
N LEU A 11 -18.69 10.82 -7.45
CA LEU A 11 -17.33 10.34 -7.22
C LEU A 11 -17.27 8.82 -7.15
N LEU A 12 -18.17 8.17 -6.41
CA LEU A 12 -18.24 6.70 -6.33
C LEU A 12 -18.54 6.05 -7.68
N ILE A 13 -19.45 6.64 -8.46
CA ILE A 13 -19.77 6.15 -9.81
C ILE A 13 -18.54 6.26 -10.72
N VAL A 14 -17.86 7.42 -10.70
CA VAL A 14 -16.64 7.65 -11.49
C VAL A 14 -15.53 6.68 -11.10
N VAL A 15 -15.26 6.52 -9.80
CA VAL A 15 -14.24 5.57 -9.30
C VAL A 15 -14.55 4.15 -9.79
N SER A 16 -15.79 3.68 -9.60
CA SER A 16 -16.20 2.34 -10.01
C SER A 16 -16.06 2.14 -11.52
N THR A 17 -16.54 3.09 -12.33
CA THR A 17 -16.50 3.02 -13.80
C THR A 17 -15.06 3.02 -14.33
N VAL A 18 -14.23 3.92 -13.83
CA VAL A 18 -12.82 4.08 -14.26
C VAL A 18 -12.02 2.81 -13.95
N VAL A 19 -12.34 2.13 -12.85
CA VAL A 19 -11.62 0.93 -12.44
C VAL A 19 -12.05 -0.28 -13.24
N THR A 20 -13.34 -0.41 -13.57
CA THR A 20 -13.79 -1.42 -14.54
C THR A 20 -13.07 -1.22 -15.88
N LEU A 21 -12.90 0.02 -16.31
CA LEU A 21 -12.18 0.36 -17.52
C LEU A 21 -10.66 0.08 -17.40
N SER A 22 -10.06 0.32 -16.22
CA SER A 22 -8.64 0.07 -15.97
C SER A 22 -8.29 -1.40 -16.15
N ARG A 23 -9.15 -2.31 -15.68
CA ARG A 23 -9.00 -3.76 -15.85
C ARG A 23 -9.03 -4.16 -17.33
N ARG A 24 -9.87 -3.53 -18.13
CA ARG A 24 -9.93 -3.77 -19.58
C ARG A 24 -8.71 -3.23 -20.32
N LEU A 25 -8.23 -2.03 -19.96
CA LEU A 25 -7.10 -1.37 -20.60
C LEU A 25 -5.73 -1.86 -20.10
N ARG A 26 -5.69 -2.64 -19.01
CA ARG A 26 -4.45 -3.10 -18.33
C ARG A 26 -3.54 -1.93 -17.90
N VAL A 27 -4.13 -0.79 -17.57
CA VAL A 27 -3.45 0.41 -17.05
C VAL A 27 -3.71 0.51 -15.55
N PRO A 28 -2.73 0.95 -14.73
CA PRO A 28 -2.96 1.20 -13.31
C PRO A 28 -4.12 2.18 -13.10
N TYR A 29 -5.10 1.78 -12.28
CA TYR A 29 -6.29 2.59 -12.02
C TYR A 29 -5.99 4.02 -11.50
N PRO A 30 -4.94 4.29 -10.70
CA PRO A 30 -4.61 5.65 -10.29
C PRO A 30 -4.38 6.62 -11.45
N VAL A 31 -3.74 6.16 -12.52
CA VAL A 31 -3.44 6.97 -13.71
C VAL A 31 -4.75 7.35 -14.42
N LEU A 32 -5.68 6.41 -14.56
CA LEU A 32 -6.96 6.69 -15.21
C LEU A 32 -7.87 7.59 -14.36
N LEU A 33 -7.85 7.42 -13.04
CA LEU A 33 -8.61 8.29 -12.13
C LEU A 33 -8.10 9.73 -12.19
N LEU A 34 -6.79 9.90 -12.29
CA LEU A 34 -6.18 11.21 -12.48
C LEU A 34 -6.62 11.85 -13.81
N VAL A 35 -6.55 11.10 -14.92
CA VAL A 35 -7.00 11.58 -16.23
C VAL A 35 -8.51 11.91 -16.22
N ALA A 36 -9.31 11.09 -15.54
CA ALA A 36 -10.74 11.34 -15.34
C ALA A 36 -10.96 12.63 -14.54
N GLY A 37 -10.23 12.84 -13.44
CA GLY A 37 -10.27 14.09 -12.68
C GLY A 37 -9.89 15.32 -13.53
N LEU A 38 -8.87 15.21 -14.38
CA LEU A 38 -8.46 16.29 -15.29
C LEU A 38 -9.56 16.62 -16.31
N ALA A 39 -10.17 15.58 -16.88
CA ALA A 39 -11.26 15.71 -17.84
C ALA A 39 -12.52 16.32 -17.20
N ILE A 40 -12.91 15.85 -16.01
CA ILE A 40 -14.03 16.39 -15.24
C ILE A 40 -13.74 17.85 -14.88
N GLY A 41 -12.53 18.13 -14.40
CA GLY A 41 -12.13 19.48 -14.05
C GLY A 41 -12.27 20.44 -15.23
N ALA A 42 -11.93 20.00 -16.45
CA ALA A 42 -11.99 20.84 -17.64
C ALA A 42 -13.42 21.26 -18.02
N ILE A 43 -14.46 20.62 -17.47
CA ILE A 43 -15.85 20.96 -17.71
C ILE A 43 -16.19 22.32 -17.05
N PRO A 44 -16.76 23.29 -17.80
CA PRO A 44 -17.20 24.56 -17.24
C PRO A 44 -18.29 24.36 -16.18
N GLY A 45 -18.15 25.03 -15.03
CA GLY A 45 -19.16 24.99 -13.95
C GLY A 45 -18.92 23.98 -12.83
N VAL A 46 -17.87 23.15 -12.93
CA VAL A 46 -17.45 22.29 -11.80
C VAL A 46 -16.85 23.16 -10.69
N PRO A 47 -17.37 23.10 -9.45
CA PRO A 47 -16.85 23.90 -8.34
C PRO A 47 -15.45 23.45 -7.93
N ARG A 48 -14.63 24.40 -7.44
CA ARG A 48 -13.34 24.07 -6.82
C ARG A 48 -13.59 23.39 -5.49
N ILE A 49 -13.09 22.17 -5.35
CA ILE A 49 -13.16 21.43 -4.10
C ILE A 49 -11.93 21.82 -3.29
N GLU A 50 -12.07 22.84 -2.46
CA GLU A 50 -11.04 23.23 -1.49
C GLU A 50 -11.15 22.32 -0.26
N LEU A 51 -10.26 21.33 -0.18
CA LEU A 51 -10.12 20.51 1.02
C LEU A 51 -9.15 21.15 1.97
N ALA A 52 -9.54 21.21 3.25
CA ALA A 52 -8.64 21.63 4.30
C ALA A 52 -7.43 20.66 4.34
N PRO A 53 -6.20 21.18 4.18
CA PRO A 53 -4.93 20.47 4.35
C PRO A 53 -4.91 19.33 5.37
N ASP A 54 -5.29 19.67 6.60
CA ASP A 54 -5.19 18.78 7.75
C ASP A 54 -6.19 17.63 7.67
N VAL A 55 -7.34 17.85 7.02
CA VAL A 55 -8.36 16.81 6.85
C VAL A 55 -7.86 15.73 5.92
N VAL A 56 -7.16 16.07 4.84
CA VAL A 56 -6.62 15.08 3.90
C VAL A 56 -5.56 14.22 4.59
N LEU A 57 -4.62 14.86 5.31
CA LEU A 57 -3.58 14.14 6.04
C LEU A 57 -4.17 13.23 7.13
N VAL A 58 -5.10 13.72 7.94
CA VAL A 58 -5.69 12.92 9.04
C VAL A 58 -6.60 11.82 8.51
N LEU A 59 -7.35 12.04 7.42
CA LEU A 59 -8.30 11.06 6.89
C LEU A 59 -7.62 9.94 6.08
N VAL A 60 -6.58 10.28 5.30
CA VAL A 60 -6.01 9.36 4.31
C VAL A 60 -4.80 8.62 4.87
N LEU A 61 -3.90 9.33 5.58
CA LEU A 61 -2.61 8.78 5.95
C LEU A 61 -2.69 7.67 7.01
N PRO A 62 -3.39 7.85 8.15
CA PRO A 62 -3.38 6.84 9.22
C PRO A 62 -3.90 5.47 8.78
N PRO A 63 -5.02 5.35 8.04
CA PRO A 63 -5.49 4.06 7.53
C PRO A 63 -4.47 3.35 6.63
N ILE A 64 -3.83 4.09 5.71
CA ILE A 64 -2.88 3.53 4.75
C ILE A 64 -1.63 3.00 5.46
N VAL A 65 -0.97 3.84 6.27
CA VAL A 65 0.28 3.41 6.95
C VAL A 65 0.04 2.29 7.96
N TYR A 66 -1.15 2.27 8.59
CA TYR A 66 -1.53 1.21 9.51
C TYR A 66 -1.75 -0.13 8.81
N VAL A 67 -2.46 -0.15 7.67
CA VAL A 67 -2.74 -1.42 6.97
C VAL A 67 -1.46 -1.99 6.34
N THR A 68 -0.58 -1.16 5.76
CA THR A 68 0.74 -1.62 5.32
C THR A 68 1.49 -2.26 6.49
N ALA A 69 1.55 -1.57 7.63
CA ALA A 69 2.25 -2.05 8.82
C ALA A 69 1.66 -3.36 9.36
N PHE A 70 0.34 -3.50 9.32
CA PHE A 70 -0.37 -4.69 9.76
C PHE A 70 -0.06 -5.92 8.89
N LEU A 71 0.12 -5.73 7.58
CA LEU A 71 0.40 -6.80 6.62
C LEU A 71 1.90 -7.14 6.51
N THR A 72 2.79 -6.31 7.05
CA THR A 72 4.24 -6.44 6.89
C THR A 72 4.81 -7.71 7.55
N PRO A 73 5.57 -8.55 6.81
CA PRO A 73 6.24 -9.72 7.37
C PRO A 73 7.39 -9.34 8.33
N ILE A 74 7.18 -9.47 9.64
CA ILE A 74 8.13 -9.02 10.66
C ILE A 74 9.51 -9.70 10.62
N ARG A 75 9.58 -10.96 10.16
CA ARG A 75 10.84 -11.72 10.08
C ARG A 75 11.76 -11.13 9.01
N SER A 76 11.21 -10.89 7.81
CA SER A 76 11.91 -10.26 6.69
C SER A 76 12.27 -8.80 7.00
N PHE A 77 11.35 -8.06 7.61
CA PHE A 77 11.60 -6.68 8.05
C PHE A 77 12.80 -6.58 9.01
N ARG A 78 12.91 -7.49 9.99
CA ARG A 78 14.03 -7.51 10.94
C ARG A 78 15.35 -7.89 10.29
N ALA A 79 15.33 -8.80 9.32
CA ALA A 79 16.54 -9.20 8.59
C ALA A 79 17.13 -8.02 7.80
N GLU A 80 16.28 -7.11 7.30
CA GLU A 80 16.68 -6.00 6.44
C GLU A 80 16.65 -4.63 7.13
N ILE A 81 16.52 -4.57 8.46
CA ILE A 81 16.30 -3.30 9.19
C ILE A 81 17.40 -2.26 8.94
N GLY A 82 18.64 -2.69 8.71
CA GLY A 82 19.75 -1.78 8.38
C GLY A 82 19.59 -1.12 7.01
N ASN A 83 19.19 -1.90 6.00
CA ASN A 83 18.93 -1.40 4.65
C ASN A 83 17.67 -0.53 4.64
N ILE A 84 16.61 -0.97 5.32
CA ILE A 84 15.37 -0.21 5.51
C ILE A 84 15.66 1.14 6.17
N ALA A 85 16.45 1.19 7.25
CA ALA A 85 16.81 2.45 7.90
C ALA A 85 17.63 3.38 6.98
N SER A 86 18.55 2.82 6.19
CA SER A 86 19.32 3.58 5.20
C SER A 86 18.42 4.19 4.13
N LEU A 87 17.40 3.46 3.65
CA LEU A 87 16.44 3.95 2.67
C LEU A 87 15.46 4.96 3.28
N ALA A 88 14.82 4.60 4.39
CA ALA A 88 13.77 5.41 5.02
C ALA A 88 14.26 6.73 5.66
N VAL A 89 15.55 6.81 6.01
CA VAL A 89 16.14 8.03 6.59
C VAL A 89 17.19 8.62 5.67
N GLY A 90 18.22 7.84 5.30
CA GLY A 90 19.36 8.33 4.53
C GLY A 90 18.96 8.77 3.12
N LEU A 91 18.35 7.86 2.35
CA LEU A 91 17.88 8.17 1.00
C LEU A 91 16.80 9.25 0.99
N VAL A 92 15.90 9.27 1.99
CA VAL A 92 14.89 10.34 2.11
C VAL A 92 15.57 11.70 2.28
N LEU A 93 16.48 11.86 3.24
CA LEU A 93 17.18 13.13 3.44
C LEU A 93 18.01 13.55 2.22
N ALA A 94 18.67 12.60 1.56
CA ALA A 94 19.40 12.87 0.31
C ALA A 94 18.46 13.33 -0.82
N SER A 95 17.31 12.67 -0.97
CA SER A 95 16.29 13.01 -1.95
C SER A 95 15.68 14.39 -1.70
N ILE A 96 15.42 14.73 -0.43
CA ILE A 96 14.97 16.06 -0.01
C ILE A 96 15.99 17.12 -0.42
N ALA A 97 17.26 16.91 -0.08
CA ALA A 97 18.32 17.87 -0.38
C ALA A 97 18.47 18.11 -1.89
N VAL A 98 18.44 17.04 -2.69
CA VAL A 98 18.56 17.13 -4.15
C VAL A 98 17.34 17.80 -4.78
N ALA A 99 16.13 17.37 -4.40
CA ALA A 99 14.90 17.98 -4.92
C ALA A 99 14.78 19.46 -4.54
N ALA A 100 15.11 19.81 -3.30
CA ALA A 100 15.15 21.20 -2.83
C ALA A 100 16.19 22.02 -3.60
N GLY A 101 17.39 21.49 -3.80
CA GLY A 101 18.46 22.14 -4.56
C GLY A 101 18.05 22.43 -6.01
N VAL A 102 17.46 21.44 -6.69
CA VAL A 102 16.95 21.60 -8.07
C VAL A 102 15.84 22.64 -8.12
N ALA A 103 14.88 22.58 -7.18
CA ALA A 103 13.76 23.51 -7.14
C ALA A 103 14.18 24.96 -6.89
N LEU A 104 15.16 25.19 -5.99
CA LEU A 104 15.70 26.53 -5.73
C LEU A 104 16.37 27.16 -6.95
N VAL A 105 16.99 26.35 -7.80
CA VAL A 105 17.65 26.82 -9.03
C VAL A 105 16.63 27.09 -10.13
N LEU A 106 15.62 26.22 -10.27
CA LEU A 106 14.69 26.27 -11.40
C LEU A 106 13.43 27.12 -11.16
N VAL A 107 13.06 27.40 -9.90
CA VAL A 107 11.86 28.17 -9.56
C VAL A 107 12.24 29.49 -8.89
N PRO A 108 12.17 30.62 -9.63
CA PRO A 108 12.44 31.94 -9.08
C PRO A 108 11.50 32.27 -7.91
N GLY A 109 12.04 32.83 -6.84
CA GLY A 109 11.25 33.29 -5.68
C GLY A 109 10.87 32.19 -4.67
N MET A 110 11.32 30.95 -4.88
CA MET A 110 11.14 29.88 -3.90
C MET A 110 12.10 30.07 -2.72
N THR A 111 11.58 30.01 -1.49
CA THR A 111 12.41 30.10 -0.28
C THR A 111 13.00 28.73 0.07
N VAL A 112 14.15 28.71 0.77
CA VAL A 112 14.79 27.46 1.22
C VAL A 112 13.84 26.55 2.01
N PRO A 113 13.07 27.05 2.99
CA PRO A 113 12.11 26.21 3.71
C PRO A 113 11.06 25.58 2.79
N ILE A 114 10.54 26.31 1.80
CA ILE A 114 9.52 25.79 0.88
C ILE A 114 10.12 24.78 -0.09
N ALA A 115 11.36 24.98 -0.53
CA ALA A 115 12.06 23.99 -1.34
C ALA A 115 12.34 22.69 -0.56
N ILE A 116 12.69 22.79 0.72
CA ILE A 116 12.82 21.62 1.61
C ILE A 116 11.46 20.95 1.81
N ALA A 117 10.37 21.71 1.98
CA ALA A 117 9.03 21.16 2.08
C ALA A 117 8.63 20.42 0.79
N LEU A 118 8.90 20.99 -0.38
CA LEU A 118 8.71 20.32 -1.68
C LEU A 118 9.54 19.04 -1.75
N GLY A 119 10.82 19.09 -1.39
CA GLY A 119 11.68 17.90 -1.35
C GLY A 119 11.13 16.81 -0.42
N ALA A 120 10.63 17.19 0.76
CA ALA A 120 9.99 16.29 1.70
C ALA A 120 8.72 15.67 1.14
N ILE A 121 7.92 16.44 0.41
CA ILE A 121 6.72 15.96 -0.27
C ILE A 121 7.05 14.89 -1.32
N VAL A 122 8.02 15.14 -2.20
CA VAL A 122 8.29 14.26 -3.36
C VAL A 122 9.26 13.12 -3.08
N SER A 123 9.85 13.10 -1.88
CA SER A 123 10.87 12.12 -1.50
C SER A 123 10.30 10.72 -1.26
N PRO A 124 9.25 10.52 -0.43
CA PRO A 124 8.70 9.19 -0.17
C PRO A 124 8.14 8.53 -1.43
N PRO A 125 8.61 7.34 -1.82
CA PRO A 125 7.87 6.52 -2.76
C PRO A 125 6.59 5.93 -2.12
N ASP A 126 5.56 5.77 -2.95
CA ASP A 126 4.36 4.97 -2.73
C ASP A 126 4.61 3.53 -3.22
N GLU A 127 4.53 2.59 -2.28
CA GLU A 127 4.78 1.17 -2.49
C GLU A 127 3.60 0.43 -3.10
N ILE A 128 2.36 0.90 -2.91
CA ILE A 128 1.13 0.11 -3.20
C ILE A 128 1.04 -0.24 -4.69
N ALA A 129 1.38 0.72 -5.55
CA ALA A 129 1.40 0.48 -6.99
C ALA A 129 2.53 -0.48 -7.41
N ALA A 130 3.66 -0.47 -6.69
CA ALA A 130 4.84 -1.26 -7.03
C ALA A 130 4.67 -2.71 -6.59
N THR A 131 4.24 -2.91 -5.35
CA THR A 131 4.04 -4.22 -4.74
C THR A 131 3.02 -5.03 -5.52
N ALA A 132 1.90 -4.43 -5.93
CA ALA A 132 0.90 -5.09 -6.76
C ALA A 132 1.47 -5.59 -8.12
N VAL A 133 2.45 -4.90 -8.70
CA VAL A 133 3.14 -5.34 -9.93
C VAL A 133 4.19 -6.42 -9.64
N LEU A 134 4.93 -6.28 -8.54
CA LEU A 134 5.99 -7.20 -8.11
C LEU A 134 5.42 -8.56 -7.70
N GLU A 135 4.31 -8.59 -6.97
CA GLU A 135 3.59 -9.81 -6.59
C GLU A 135 3.08 -10.56 -7.82
N ARG A 136 2.53 -9.85 -8.81
CA ARG A 136 2.06 -10.42 -10.07
C ARG A 136 3.16 -11.03 -10.94
N LEU A 137 4.41 -10.62 -10.75
CA LEU A 137 5.57 -11.08 -11.52
C LEU A 137 6.50 -11.98 -10.69
N ALA A 138 6.03 -12.46 -9.53
CA ALA A 138 6.75 -13.38 -8.65
C ALA A 138 8.19 -12.92 -8.33
N VAL A 139 8.33 -11.64 -7.98
CA VAL A 139 9.62 -11.05 -7.63
C VAL A 139 10.02 -11.44 -6.19
N PRO A 140 11.32 -11.65 -5.86
CA PRO A 140 11.73 -12.17 -4.55
C PRO A 140 11.18 -11.37 -3.35
N ARG A 141 10.74 -12.09 -2.30
CA ARG A 141 10.16 -11.51 -1.06
C ARG A 141 11.05 -10.46 -0.41
N ARG A 142 12.38 -10.59 -0.54
CA ARG A 142 13.34 -9.62 -0.03
C ARG A 142 13.10 -8.22 -0.62
N ILE A 143 12.80 -8.13 -1.92
CA ILE A 143 12.55 -6.85 -2.61
C ILE A 143 11.24 -6.25 -2.12
N VAL A 144 10.19 -7.07 -2.04
CA VAL A 144 8.89 -6.64 -1.51
C VAL A 144 9.05 -6.13 -0.07
N ALA A 145 9.73 -6.89 0.78
CA ALA A 145 9.97 -6.50 2.18
C ALA A 145 10.85 -5.25 2.34
N LEU A 146 11.81 -5.01 1.42
CA LEU A 146 12.61 -3.79 1.40
C LEU A 146 11.76 -2.57 1.00
N LEU A 147 10.85 -2.72 0.03
CA LEU A 147 9.96 -1.64 -0.40
C LEU A 147 8.89 -1.34 0.65
N ASP A 148 8.22 -2.37 1.17
CA ASP A 148 7.28 -2.26 2.29
C ASP A 148 7.96 -1.60 3.49
N GLY A 149 9.15 -2.09 3.86
CA GLY A 149 9.91 -1.57 4.98
C GLY A 149 10.31 -0.11 4.80
N GLU A 150 10.70 0.27 3.58
CA GLU A 150 11.02 1.65 3.23
C GLU A 150 9.80 2.56 3.40
N ALA A 151 8.63 2.22 2.83
CA ALA A 151 7.49 3.13 2.86
C ALA A 151 6.76 3.23 4.20
N LEU A 152 6.91 2.23 5.07
CA LEU A 152 6.47 2.35 6.46
C LEU A 152 7.16 3.48 7.23
N LEU A 153 8.44 3.75 6.93
CA LEU A 153 9.27 4.66 7.72
C LEU A 153 9.61 5.96 6.98
N ASN A 154 9.60 5.97 5.66
CA ASN A 154 9.94 7.14 4.85
C ASN A 154 8.97 8.31 5.10
N ASP A 155 7.67 8.03 5.25
CA ASP A 155 6.60 9.01 5.44
C ASP A 155 6.78 9.72 6.77
N ALA A 156 7.19 8.98 7.81
CA ALA A 156 7.51 9.57 9.10
C ALA A 156 8.68 10.55 9.00
N THR A 157 9.77 10.17 8.32
CA THR A 157 10.93 11.04 8.12
C THR A 157 10.55 12.28 7.31
N ALA A 158 9.88 12.08 6.17
CA ALA A 158 9.50 13.14 5.26
C ALA A 158 8.51 14.12 5.88
N LEU A 159 7.43 13.64 6.49
CA LEU A 159 6.43 14.53 7.10
C LEU A 159 6.98 15.30 8.30
N THR A 160 7.94 14.71 9.03
CA THR A 160 8.67 15.42 10.07
C THR A 160 9.48 16.57 9.50
N VAL A 161 10.25 16.33 8.44
CA VAL A 161 11.03 17.38 7.76
C VAL A 161 10.11 18.44 7.13
N TYR A 162 9.02 18.02 6.49
CA TYR A 162 7.98 18.90 5.93
C TYR A 162 7.42 19.85 6.98
N ARG A 163 7.04 19.35 8.16
CA ARG A 163 6.52 20.20 9.26
C ARG A 163 7.55 21.18 9.77
N VAL A 164 8.80 20.73 9.97
CA VAL A 164 9.89 21.63 10.39
C VAL A 164 10.13 22.70 9.33
N ALA A 165 10.07 22.34 8.05
CA ALA A 165 10.21 23.26 6.93
C ALA A 165 9.07 24.31 6.89
N LEU A 166 7.81 23.91 7.11
CA LEU A 166 6.70 24.85 7.19
C LEU A 166 6.77 25.76 8.42
N LEU A 167 7.13 25.23 9.59
CA LEU A 167 7.28 26.02 10.81
C LEU A 167 8.42 27.06 10.66
N THR A 168 9.52 26.68 10.01
CA THR A 168 10.62 27.61 9.73
C THR A 168 10.24 28.66 8.68
N ALA A 169 9.46 28.29 7.66
CA ALA A 169 8.88 29.24 6.72
C ALA A 169 7.98 30.26 7.43
N ALA A 170 7.11 29.77 8.32
CA ALA A 170 6.17 30.60 9.09
C ALA A 170 6.85 31.54 10.09
N ALA A 171 7.96 31.10 10.70
CA ALA A 171 8.71 31.90 11.66
C ALA A 171 9.61 32.97 11.01
N ALA A 172 9.71 33.02 9.67
CA ALA A 172 10.67 33.84 8.92
C ALA A 172 12.12 33.71 9.43
N ALA A 173 12.45 32.56 10.03
CA ALA A 173 13.74 32.34 10.65
C ALA A 173 14.78 31.99 9.58
N SER A 174 15.91 32.70 9.58
CA SER A 174 16.98 32.54 8.59
C SER A 174 17.93 31.36 8.86
N ALA A 175 17.75 30.62 9.96
CA ALA A 175 18.65 29.53 10.34
C ALA A 175 17.91 28.28 10.83
N PHE A 176 18.20 27.14 10.19
CA PHE A 176 18.02 25.82 10.77
C PHE A 176 19.06 25.66 11.90
N THR A 177 18.69 25.96 13.15
CA THR A 177 19.56 25.65 14.31
C THR A 177 19.74 24.13 14.48
N VAL A 178 20.79 23.69 15.19
CA VAL A 178 21.17 22.27 15.40
C VAL A 178 20.44 21.60 16.59
N ALA A 179 19.61 22.36 17.32
CA ALA A 179 18.65 21.86 18.32
C ALA A 179 17.62 20.77 17.86
N PRO A 180 17.30 20.56 16.56
CA PRO A 180 16.31 19.59 16.09
C PRO A 180 16.70 18.12 16.23
N ALA A 181 17.99 17.76 16.33
CA ALA A 181 18.40 16.35 16.32
C ALA A 181 17.88 15.59 17.55
N GLY A 182 17.96 16.19 18.74
CA GLY A 182 17.37 15.62 19.97
C GLY A 182 15.84 15.55 19.90
N ARG A 183 15.21 16.57 19.28
CA ARG A 183 13.75 16.61 19.08
C ARG A 183 13.28 15.53 18.11
N PHE A 184 14.06 15.21 17.09
CA PHE A 184 13.80 14.13 16.14
C PHE A 184 13.75 12.77 16.85
N VAL A 185 14.73 12.49 17.71
CA VAL A 185 14.74 11.26 18.52
C VAL A 185 13.52 11.17 19.43
N VAL A 186 13.15 12.28 20.09
CA VAL A 186 11.95 12.33 20.94
C VAL A 186 10.67 12.08 20.12
N MET A 187 10.55 12.65 18.91
CA MET A 187 9.41 12.42 18.03
C MET A 187 9.29 10.95 17.60
N ILE A 188 10.42 10.29 17.31
CA ILE A 188 10.46 8.87 16.97
C ILE A 188 10.07 8.01 18.18
N VAL A 189 10.77 8.16 19.29
CA VAL A 189 10.57 7.32 20.49
C VAL A 189 9.17 7.52 21.06
N GLY A 190 8.67 8.76 21.08
CA GLY A 190 7.32 9.07 21.53
C GLY A 190 6.24 8.46 20.63
N GLY A 191 6.41 8.55 19.31
CA GLY A 191 5.49 7.91 18.35
C GLY A 191 5.45 6.39 18.54
N VAL A 192 6.62 5.75 18.62
CA VAL A 192 6.74 4.30 18.88
C VAL A 192 6.08 3.90 20.21
N ALA A 193 6.33 4.67 21.29
CA ALA A 193 5.76 4.38 22.61
C ALA A 193 4.22 4.45 22.59
N ILE A 194 3.65 5.50 22.01
CA ILE A 194 2.18 5.65 21.88
C ILE A 194 1.61 4.52 21.02
N GLY A 195 2.25 4.22 19.89
CA GLY A 195 1.82 3.13 19.02
C GLY A 195 1.82 1.76 19.70
N LEU A 196 2.82 1.45 20.53
CA LEU A 196 2.85 0.22 21.32
C LEU A 196 1.75 0.17 22.38
N VAL A 197 1.49 1.28 23.07
CA VAL A 197 0.43 1.36 24.09
C VAL A 197 -0.94 1.14 23.44
N VAL A 198 -1.22 1.84 22.34
CA VAL A 198 -2.48 1.70 21.59
C VAL A 198 -2.60 0.30 21.00
N GLY A 199 -1.55 -0.22 20.36
CA GLY A 199 -1.52 -1.57 19.80
C GLY A 199 -1.78 -2.66 20.86
N TRP A 200 -1.17 -2.53 22.04
CA TRP A 200 -1.41 -3.42 23.17
C TRP A 200 -2.84 -3.35 23.69
N ALA A 201 -3.37 -2.14 23.91
CA ALA A 201 -4.73 -1.93 24.41
C ALA A 201 -5.77 -2.49 23.43
N VAL A 202 -5.64 -2.19 22.13
CA VAL A 202 -6.54 -2.70 21.10
C VAL A 202 -6.45 -4.22 20.99
N ALA A 203 -5.26 -4.81 21.08
CA ALA A 203 -5.11 -6.25 21.03
C ALA A 203 -5.81 -6.95 22.22
N GLU A 204 -5.77 -6.36 23.40
CA GLU A 204 -6.46 -6.89 24.59
C GLU A 204 -7.98 -6.74 24.48
N ILE A 205 -8.47 -5.63 23.91
CA ILE A 205 -9.89 -5.43 23.64
C ILE A 205 -10.37 -6.47 22.63
N ARG A 206 -9.66 -6.64 21.50
CA ARG A 206 -10.06 -7.60 20.45
C ARG A 206 -10.03 -9.05 20.91
N ALA A 207 -9.10 -9.41 21.79
CA ALA A 207 -9.04 -10.76 22.35
C ALA A 207 -10.31 -11.15 23.14
N ARG A 208 -11.18 -10.20 23.47
CA ARG A 208 -12.44 -10.39 24.21
C ARG A 208 -13.68 -10.22 23.34
N LEU A 209 -13.51 -9.95 22.05
CA LEU A 209 -14.60 -9.73 21.10
C LEU A 209 -14.74 -10.95 20.18
N SER A 210 -15.95 -11.12 19.65
CA SER A 210 -16.29 -12.21 18.73
C SER A 210 -17.19 -11.76 17.58
N ASP A 211 -17.59 -10.48 17.56
CA ASP A 211 -18.51 -9.92 16.59
C ASP A 211 -17.73 -9.22 15.47
N VAL A 212 -17.92 -9.68 14.22
CA VAL A 212 -17.18 -9.24 13.04
C VAL A 212 -17.36 -7.73 12.77
N PRO A 213 -18.59 -7.17 12.70
CA PRO A 213 -18.82 -5.73 12.61
C PRO A 213 -18.07 -4.90 13.66
N VAL A 214 -18.11 -5.31 14.93
CA VAL A 214 -17.46 -4.56 16.02
C VAL A 214 -15.94 -4.60 15.89
N GLU A 215 -15.36 -5.78 15.61
CA GLU A 215 -13.92 -5.92 15.40
C GLU A 215 -13.43 -5.11 14.20
N THR A 216 -14.22 -5.07 13.12
CA THR A 216 -13.91 -4.29 11.92
C THR A 216 -13.93 -2.80 12.22
N THR A 217 -14.93 -2.35 12.98
CA THR A 217 -15.05 -0.95 13.43
C THR A 217 -13.86 -0.54 14.31
N ILE A 218 -13.44 -1.40 15.26
CA ILE A 218 -12.24 -1.16 16.06
C ILE A 218 -11.01 -1.09 15.17
N SER A 219 -10.92 -1.92 14.13
CA SER A 219 -9.87 -1.83 13.12
C SER A 219 -9.79 -0.50 12.43
N LEU A 220 -10.93 0.05 12.02
CA LEU A 220 -10.99 1.37 11.42
C LEU A 220 -10.55 2.47 12.41
N LEU A 221 -10.87 2.33 13.70
CA LEU A 221 -10.53 3.31 14.73
C LEU A 221 -9.07 3.26 15.19
N THR A 222 -8.43 2.09 15.20
CA THR A 222 -7.04 1.90 15.64
C THR A 222 -6.05 2.92 15.07
N PRO A 223 -5.95 3.14 13.74
CA PRO A 223 -4.98 4.08 13.18
C PRO A 223 -5.16 5.50 13.72
N TYR A 224 -6.41 5.97 13.85
CA TYR A 224 -6.70 7.29 14.39
C TYR A 224 -6.42 7.39 15.88
N ALA A 225 -6.72 6.33 16.65
CA ALA A 225 -6.42 6.24 18.07
C ALA A 225 -4.91 6.27 18.36
N ALA A 226 -4.08 5.84 17.42
CA ALA A 226 -2.63 5.97 17.51
C ALA A 226 -2.14 7.33 17.00
N TYR A 227 -2.62 7.77 15.83
CA TYR A 227 -2.15 8.96 15.14
C TYR A 227 -2.52 10.26 15.88
N VAL A 228 -3.79 10.45 16.23
CA VAL A 228 -4.29 11.72 16.77
C VAL A 228 -3.64 12.07 18.12
N PRO A 229 -3.56 11.17 19.12
CA PRO A 229 -2.88 11.48 20.37
C PRO A 229 -1.40 11.79 20.17
N ALA A 230 -0.72 11.06 19.28
CA ALA A 230 0.69 11.30 18.97
C ALA A 230 0.91 12.71 18.39
N GLU A 231 0.04 13.15 17.47
CA GLU A 231 0.06 14.53 16.96
C GLU A 231 -0.17 15.57 18.06
N LEU A 232 -1.12 15.33 18.97
CA LEU A 232 -1.41 16.23 20.10
C LEU A 232 -0.21 16.37 21.06
N PHE A 233 0.56 15.30 21.25
CA PHE A 233 1.80 15.32 22.04
C PHE A 233 3.02 15.86 21.26
N GLY A 234 2.84 16.23 19.99
CA GLY A 234 3.91 16.73 19.13
C GLY A 234 4.98 15.68 18.79
N VAL A 235 4.59 14.40 18.80
CA VAL A 235 5.43 13.27 18.37
C VAL A 235 4.92 12.71 17.04
N SER A 236 5.62 11.74 16.44
CA SER A 236 5.25 11.26 15.10
C SER A 236 3.98 10.40 15.11
N GLY A 237 2.87 10.95 14.60
CA GLY A 237 1.61 10.21 14.44
C GLY A 237 1.72 9.03 13.47
N VAL A 238 2.52 9.18 12.41
CA VAL A 238 2.80 8.12 11.43
C VAL A 238 3.47 6.92 12.12
N LEU A 239 4.54 7.15 12.90
CA LEU A 239 5.20 6.06 13.62
C LEU A 239 4.30 5.43 14.68
N ALA A 240 3.40 6.19 15.29
CA ALA A 240 2.42 5.62 16.21
C ALA A 240 1.47 4.65 15.49
N ALA A 241 0.91 5.04 14.35
CA ALA A 241 0.04 4.19 13.55
C ALA A 241 0.77 2.95 13.01
N VAL A 242 1.99 3.12 12.49
CA VAL A 242 2.84 2.01 11.98
C VAL A 242 3.18 1.04 13.10
N THR A 243 3.59 1.54 14.27
CA THR A 243 3.95 0.68 15.40
C THR A 243 2.74 -0.08 15.95
N ALA A 244 1.56 0.56 15.99
CA ALA A 244 0.31 -0.11 16.35
C ALA A 244 -0.04 -1.21 15.33
N GLY A 245 0.09 -0.93 14.03
CA GLY A 245 -0.12 -1.89 12.94
C GLY A 245 0.80 -3.11 13.05
N LEU A 246 2.11 -2.90 13.18
CA LEU A 246 3.10 -3.97 13.35
C LEU A 246 2.83 -4.82 14.60
N TYR A 247 2.45 -4.20 15.71
CA TYR A 247 2.15 -4.90 16.96
C TYR A 247 0.91 -5.81 16.82
N ILE A 248 -0.18 -5.28 16.27
CA ILE A 248 -1.43 -6.02 16.10
C ILE A 248 -1.27 -7.08 15.00
N GLY A 249 -0.62 -6.77 13.89
CA GLY A 249 -0.35 -7.70 12.79
C GLY A 249 0.33 -8.98 13.27
N ARG A 250 1.32 -8.85 14.16
CA ARG A 250 2.01 -10.00 14.78
C ARG A 250 1.09 -10.87 15.67
N ARG A 251 0.10 -10.27 16.32
CA ARG A 251 -0.80 -10.99 17.24
C ARG A 251 -2.09 -11.48 16.56
N SER A 252 -2.37 -10.98 15.35
CA SER A 252 -3.59 -11.24 14.58
C SER A 252 -3.94 -12.73 14.46
N SER A 253 -2.96 -13.58 14.20
CA SER A 253 -3.15 -15.05 14.07
C SER A 253 -3.61 -15.75 15.35
N ARG A 254 -3.40 -15.13 16.52
CA ARG A 254 -3.81 -15.68 17.82
C ARG A 254 -5.11 -15.09 18.36
N ILE A 255 -5.48 -13.88 17.91
CA ILE A 255 -6.59 -13.12 18.49
C ILE A 255 -7.78 -12.95 17.55
N MET A 256 -7.61 -13.16 16.23
CA MET A 256 -8.69 -12.94 15.25
C MET A 256 -9.21 -14.26 14.69
N GLY A 257 -10.53 -14.43 14.67
CA GLY A 257 -11.20 -15.53 13.98
C GLY A 257 -10.94 -15.53 12.46
N SER A 258 -11.19 -16.65 11.78
CA SER A 258 -11.10 -16.74 10.31
C SER A 258 -11.98 -15.70 9.62
N ASP A 259 -13.20 -15.52 10.11
CA ASP A 259 -14.23 -14.73 9.46
C ASP A 259 -13.89 -13.24 9.52
N VAL A 260 -13.35 -12.77 10.66
CA VAL A 260 -12.86 -11.41 10.83
C VAL A 260 -11.65 -11.14 9.94
N ARG A 261 -10.75 -12.12 9.76
CA ARG A 261 -9.57 -11.95 8.90
C ARG A 261 -9.95 -11.80 7.43
N ILE A 262 -10.90 -12.61 6.95
CA ILE A 262 -11.38 -12.56 5.57
C ILE A 262 -12.18 -11.27 5.33
N ALA A 263 -13.20 -11.00 6.16
CA ALA A 263 -14.04 -9.82 6.02
C ALA A 263 -13.24 -8.52 6.22
N GLY A 264 -12.33 -8.51 7.20
CA GLY A 264 -11.47 -7.38 7.49
C GLY A 264 -10.53 -7.05 6.33
N ARG A 265 -9.93 -8.07 5.69
CA ARG A 265 -9.06 -7.85 4.51
C ARG A 265 -9.84 -7.22 3.36
N ALA A 266 -10.99 -7.80 3.01
CA ALA A 266 -11.84 -7.25 1.94
C ALA A 266 -12.29 -5.80 2.23
N PHE A 267 -12.63 -5.49 3.48
CA PHE A 267 -12.99 -4.13 3.90
C PHE A 267 -11.82 -3.16 3.73
N TRP A 268 -10.62 -3.55 4.16
CA TRP A 268 -9.42 -2.71 4.03
C TRP A 268 -9.02 -2.48 2.58
N ASP A 269 -9.08 -3.52 1.74
CA ASP A 269 -8.81 -3.41 0.30
C ASP A 269 -9.78 -2.41 -0.34
N MET A 270 -11.08 -2.48 0.01
CA MET A 270 -12.10 -1.53 -0.47
C MET A 270 -11.87 -0.11 0.06
N LEU A 271 -11.49 0.04 1.33
CA LEU A 271 -11.26 1.35 1.95
C LEU A 271 -10.05 2.05 1.34
N VAL A 272 -8.91 1.37 1.22
CA VAL A 272 -7.69 1.91 0.59
C VAL A 272 -7.96 2.26 -0.87
N PHE A 273 -8.68 1.38 -1.58
CA PHE A 273 -9.11 1.63 -2.94
C PHE A 273 -9.94 2.90 -3.07
N LEU A 274 -10.93 3.11 -2.19
CA LEU A 274 -11.76 4.31 -2.19
C LEU A 274 -10.96 5.57 -1.84
N LEU A 275 -10.14 5.51 -0.78
CA LEU A 275 -9.30 6.64 -0.35
C LEU A 275 -8.36 7.08 -1.47
N ASN A 276 -7.65 6.13 -2.10
CA ASN A 276 -6.80 6.40 -3.26
C ASN A 276 -7.65 6.95 -4.41
N GLY A 277 -8.81 6.35 -4.66
CA GLY A 277 -9.79 6.75 -5.66
C GLY A 277 -10.14 8.24 -5.61
N VAL A 278 -10.61 8.66 -4.44
CA VAL A 278 -10.98 10.04 -4.14
C VAL A 278 -9.79 10.96 -4.30
N VAL A 279 -8.63 10.60 -3.72
CA VAL A 279 -7.45 11.45 -3.79
C VAL A 279 -7.01 11.68 -5.23
N PHE A 280 -6.86 10.63 -6.05
CA PHE A 280 -6.43 10.79 -7.44
C PHE A 280 -7.38 11.63 -8.30
N ILE A 281 -8.68 11.54 -8.07
CA ILE A 281 -9.65 12.38 -8.78
C ILE A 281 -9.50 13.86 -8.37
N LEU A 282 -9.37 14.13 -7.07
CA LEU A 282 -9.16 15.48 -6.55
C LEU A 282 -7.89 16.13 -7.13
N ILE A 283 -6.82 15.35 -7.34
CA ILE A 283 -5.62 15.82 -8.04
C ILE A 283 -5.96 16.33 -9.44
N GLY A 284 -6.67 15.51 -10.21
CA GLY A 284 -7.00 15.85 -11.60
C GLY A 284 -7.80 17.14 -11.66
N LEU A 285 -8.71 17.34 -10.71
CA LEU A 285 -9.48 18.57 -10.56
C LEU A 285 -8.59 19.78 -10.24
N GLU A 286 -7.68 19.65 -9.27
CA GLU A 286 -6.77 20.74 -8.86
C GLU A 286 -5.81 21.12 -9.98
N LEU A 287 -5.26 20.15 -10.71
CA LEU A 287 -4.42 20.39 -11.87
C LEU A 287 -5.17 21.11 -12.98
N SER A 288 -6.42 20.70 -13.23
CA SER A 288 -7.27 21.35 -14.22
C SER A 288 -7.57 22.80 -13.85
N ALA A 289 -7.70 23.11 -12.56
CA ALA A 289 -7.84 24.48 -12.07
C ALA A 289 -6.54 25.26 -12.28
N LEU A 290 -5.39 24.70 -11.89
CA LEU A 290 -4.09 25.34 -12.07
C LEU A 290 -3.77 25.62 -13.55
N ALA A 291 -4.11 24.70 -14.44
CA ALA A 291 -3.92 24.83 -15.88
C ALA A 291 -4.80 25.92 -16.52
N ARG A 292 -5.93 26.28 -15.88
CA ARG A 292 -6.80 27.37 -16.32
C ARG A 292 -6.33 28.74 -15.83
N ASP A 293 -5.74 28.79 -14.64
CA ASP A 293 -5.33 30.06 -14.00
C ASP A 293 -3.92 30.52 -14.43
N THR A 294 -3.11 29.62 -14.96
CA THR A 294 -1.69 29.87 -15.23
C THR A 294 -1.41 29.98 -16.73
N ASP A 295 -0.57 30.94 -17.13
CA ASP A 295 -0.12 31.06 -18.52
C ASP A 295 0.68 29.81 -18.98
N ARG A 296 0.58 29.49 -20.27
CA ARG A 296 1.21 28.31 -20.87
C ARG A 296 2.73 28.29 -20.68
N ALA A 297 3.39 29.45 -20.77
CA ALA A 297 4.84 29.51 -20.61
C ALA A 297 5.27 29.10 -19.19
N THR A 298 4.55 29.59 -18.17
CA THR A 298 4.79 29.24 -16.77
C THR A 298 4.45 27.77 -16.50
N LEU A 299 3.36 27.24 -17.07
CA LEU A 299 3.01 25.82 -16.95
C LEU A 299 4.11 24.92 -17.54
N LEU A 300 4.65 25.27 -18.70
CA LEU A 300 5.76 24.52 -19.31
C LEU A 300 7.04 24.60 -18.48
N ALA A 301 7.35 25.77 -17.91
CA ALA A 301 8.51 25.93 -17.03
C ALA A 301 8.38 25.09 -15.75
N LEU A 302 7.20 25.08 -15.12
CA LEU A 302 6.92 24.25 -13.95
C LEU A 302 6.94 22.75 -14.27
N GLY A 303 6.41 22.36 -15.43
CA GLY A 303 6.50 20.99 -15.93
C GLY A 303 7.94 20.56 -16.19
N ALA A 304 8.77 21.43 -16.77
CA ALA A 304 10.20 21.16 -16.97
C ALA A 304 10.95 21.04 -15.63
N ALA A 305 10.66 21.92 -14.66
CA ALA A 305 11.19 21.82 -13.30
C ALA A 305 10.78 20.50 -12.63
N GLY A 306 9.51 20.11 -12.77
CA GLY A 306 8.99 18.83 -12.29
C GLY A 306 9.66 17.62 -12.91
N LEU A 307 9.92 17.66 -14.22
CA LEU A 307 10.66 16.61 -14.92
C LEU A 307 12.11 16.54 -14.42
N ALA A 308 12.78 17.68 -14.24
CA ALA A 308 14.14 17.73 -13.71
C ALA A 308 14.24 17.15 -12.29
N VAL A 309 13.30 17.52 -11.41
CA VAL A 309 13.18 16.94 -10.06
C VAL A 309 12.96 15.43 -10.14
N SER A 310 12.07 14.97 -11.02
CA SER A 310 11.79 13.53 -11.20
C SER A 310 13.04 12.75 -11.60
N VAL A 311 13.76 13.23 -12.60
CA VAL A 311 15.01 12.60 -13.07
C VAL A 311 16.06 12.60 -11.97
N ALA A 312 16.22 13.71 -11.24
CA ALA A 312 17.16 13.81 -10.14
C ALA A 312 16.83 12.81 -9.02
N LEU A 313 15.56 12.67 -8.65
CA LEU A 313 15.11 11.71 -7.65
C LEU A 313 15.34 10.25 -8.07
N ILE A 314 15.06 9.91 -9.34
CA ILE A 314 15.34 8.58 -9.89
C ILE A 314 16.85 8.30 -9.85
N ALA A 315 17.67 9.27 -10.25
CA ALA A 315 19.13 9.15 -10.26
C ALA A 315 19.71 8.99 -8.85
N VAL A 316 19.24 9.78 -7.87
CA VAL A 316 19.66 9.68 -6.46
C VAL A 316 19.32 8.30 -5.90
N ARG A 317 18.11 7.81 -6.15
CA ARG A 317 17.69 6.47 -5.72
C ARG A 317 18.58 5.38 -6.33
N ALA A 318 18.83 5.44 -7.63
CA ALA A 318 19.69 4.49 -8.32
C ALA A 318 21.14 4.51 -7.79
N ALA A 319 21.70 5.71 -7.58
CA ALA A 319 23.04 5.87 -7.02
C ALA A 319 23.13 5.34 -5.59
N TRP A 320 22.11 5.60 -4.75
CA TRP A 320 22.08 5.14 -3.37
C TRP A 320 22.01 3.61 -3.27
N LEU A 321 21.09 2.99 -4.03
CA LEU A 321 20.94 1.53 -4.04
C LEU A 321 22.17 0.82 -4.63
N ALA A 322 22.77 1.38 -5.68
CA ALA A 322 24.05 0.90 -6.20
C ALA A 322 25.17 1.03 -5.15
N GLY A 323 25.17 2.13 -4.39
CA GLY A 323 26.09 2.35 -3.26
C GLY A 323 25.93 1.32 -2.16
N ILE A 324 24.69 1.00 -1.74
CA ILE A 324 24.41 -0.06 -0.76
C ILE A 324 24.91 -1.41 -1.29
N GLY A 325 24.59 -1.77 -2.54
CA GLY A 325 25.03 -3.02 -3.14
C GLY A 325 26.56 -3.13 -3.22
N ALA A 326 27.25 -2.04 -3.56
CA ALA A 326 28.72 -1.98 -3.56
C ALA A 326 29.30 -2.10 -2.15
N TRP A 327 28.69 -1.43 -1.15
CA TRP A 327 29.11 -1.51 0.25
C TRP A 327 28.98 -2.93 0.82
N GLN A 328 27.86 -3.60 0.55
CA GLN A 328 27.63 -4.98 0.97
C GLN A 328 28.65 -5.95 0.36
N ARG A 329 29.00 -5.76 -0.92
CA ARG A 329 30.00 -6.59 -1.63
C ARG A 329 31.42 -6.35 -1.15
N LEU A 330 31.83 -5.08 -1.08
CA LEU A 330 33.23 -4.70 -0.93
C LEU A 330 33.66 -4.57 0.53
N VAL A 331 32.76 -4.09 1.39
CA VAL A 331 33.08 -3.75 2.79
C VAL A 331 32.54 -4.81 3.75
N LEU A 332 31.23 -5.07 3.71
CA LEU A 332 30.62 -6.03 4.64
C LEU A 332 30.87 -7.49 4.25
N ARG A 333 31.25 -7.73 2.98
CA ARG A 333 31.43 -9.09 2.40
C ARG A 333 30.25 -10.01 2.73
N GLU A 334 29.04 -9.46 2.61
CA GLU A 334 27.83 -10.20 2.87
C GLU A 334 27.72 -11.39 1.91
N ARG A 335 27.13 -12.48 2.38
CA ARG A 335 26.92 -13.69 1.56
C ARG A 335 25.94 -13.44 0.41
N HIS A 336 24.98 -12.55 0.61
CA HIS A 336 23.90 -12.25 -0.34
C HIS A 336 23.71 -10.73 -0.52
N PRO A 337 24.70 -10.03 -1.11
CA PRO A 337 24.58 -8.61 -1.37
C PRO A 337 23.54 -8.36 -2.47
N LEU A 338 22.96 -7.15 -2.49
CA LEU A 338 22.04 -6.74 -3.57
C LEU A 338 22.70 -6.95 -4.94
N THR A 339 22.05 -7.74 -5.79
CA THR A 339 22.44 -7.98 -7.18
C THR A 339 22.18 -6.73 -8.03
N ALA A 340 22.87 -6.61 -9.18
CA ALA A 340 22.63 -5.47 -10.08
C ALA A 340 21.17 -5.45 -10.58
N SER A 341 20.61 -6.64 -10.71
CA SER A 341 19.25 -6.91 -11.12
C SER A 341 18.23 -6.45 -10.06
N GLU A 342 18.44 -6.78 -8.79
CA GLU A 342 17.65 -6.26 -7.66
C GLU A 342 17.76 -4.73 -7.55
N VAL A 343 18.97 -4.18 -7.69
CA VAL A 343 19.19 -2.72 -7.66
C VAL A 343 18.39 -2.03 -8.77
N ALA A 344 18.39 -2.56 -10.00
CA ALA A 344 17.65 -1.99 -11.11
C ALA A 344 16.13 -1.95 -10.82
N VAL A 345 15.56 -3.05 -10.32
CA VAL A 345 14.13 -3.12 -9.98
C VAL A 345 13.79 -2.21 -8.80
N LEU A 346 14.57 -2.25 -7.70
CA LEU A 346 14.38 -1.39 -6.53
C LEU A 346 14.50 0.10 -6.86
N SER A 347 15.39 0.45 -7.80
CA SER A 347 15.58 1.84 -8.23
C SER A 347 14.42 2.32 -9.08
N TRP A 348 13.83 1.43 -9.87
CA TRP A 348 12.72 1.73 -10.76
C TRP A 348 11.34 1.62 -10.09
N SER A 349 11.25 1.02 -8.91
CA SER A 349 9.99 0.85 -8.17
C SER A 349 9.59 2.05 -7.31
N GLY A 350 10.37 3.14 -7.32
CA GLY A 350 10.11 4.35 -6.52
C GLY A 350 8.99 5.24 -7.06
N MET A 351 7.78 4.70 -7.27
CA MET A 351 6.62 5.49 -7.70
C MET A 351 6.23 6.48 -6.62
N ARG A 352 5.78 7.70 -6.94
CA ARG A 352 5.20 8.63 -5.94
C ARG A 352 3.69 8.57 -6.03
N GLY A 353 3.01 8.81 -4.92
CA GLY A 353 1.56 8.64 -4.88
C GLY A 353 0.85 9.52 -3.86
N VAL A 354 -0.10 8.91 -3.17
CA VAL A 354 -1.18 9.60 -2.45
C VAL A 354 -0.66 10.48 -1.31
N VAL A 355 0.36 10.02 -0.59
CA VAL A 355 0.91 10.74 0.57
C VAL A 355 1.66 12.01 0.17
N SER A 356 2.51 11.93 -0.86
CA SER A 356 3.17 13.10 -1.44
C SER A 356 2.16 14.18 -1.83
N LEU A 357 1.07 13.76 -2.48
CA LEU A 357 0.03 14.70 -2.84
C LEU A 357 -0.67 15.29 -1.62
N ALA A 358 -1.14 14.45 -0.68
CA ALA A 358 -1.82 14.92 0.51
C ALA A 358 -0.99 15.99 1.23
N ALA A 359 0.33 15.80 1.29
CA ALA A 359 1.26 16.78 1.83
C ALA A 359 1.41 18.05 0.97
N ALA A 360 1.42 17.96 -0.38
CA ALA A 360 1.43 19.15 -1.25
C ALA A 360 0.17 20.00 -1.11
N LEU A 361 -1.01 19.37 -1.11
CA LEU A 361 -2.28 20.06 -0.90
C LEU A 361 -2.37 20.63 0.51
N ALA A 362 -1.68 19.99 1.46
CA ALA A 362 -1.64 20.44 2.84
C ALA A 362 -0.82 21.71 3.09
N ILE A 363 -0.17 22.28 2.07
CA ILE A 363 0.51 23.56 2.23
C ILE A 363 -0.55 24.65 2.45
N PRO A 364 -0.46 25.41 3.56
CA PRO A 364 -1.38 26.49 3.87
C PRO A 364 -1.48 27.52 2.74
N ILE A 365 -2.65 28.12 2.58
CA ILE A 365 -2.88 29.17 1.57
C ILE A 365 -2.14 30.47 1.98
N ALA A 366 -2.04 30.73 3.29
CA ALA A 366 -1.36 31.88 3.86
C ALA A 366 -0.46 31.47 5.04
N LEU A 367 0.64 32.18 5.22
CA LEU A 367 1.47 32.12 6.42
C LEU A 367 0.69 32.75 7.61
N PRO A 368 1.10 32.49 8.87
CA PRO A 368 0.49 33.13 10.04
C PRO A 368 0.55 34.68 10.02
N SER A 369 1.44 35.25 9.21
CA SER A 369 1.54 36.69 8.93
C SER A 369 0.43 37.22 7.99
N GLY A 370 -0.43 36.35 7.44
CA GLY A 370 -1.47 36.69 6.47
C GLY A 370 -0.98 36.83 5.02
N SER A 371 0.33 36.73 4.76
CA SER A 371 0.89 36.75 3.41
C SER A 371 0.73 35.39 2.72
N PRO A 372 0.48 35.34 1.40
CA PRO A 372 0.41 34.08 0.65
C PRO A 372 1.73 33.32 0.76
N VAL A 373 1.64 31.98 0.80
CA VAL A 373 2.84 31.13 0.81
C VAL A 373 3.59 31.26 -0.53
N PRO A 374 4.88 31.65 -0.54
CA PRO A 374 5.64 31.80 -1.77
C PRO A 374 5.66 30.52 -2.60
N ALA A 375 5.43 30.64 -3.91
CA ALA A 375 5.55 29.54 -4.88
C ALA A 375 4.71 28.28 -4.56
N ARG A 376 3.60 28.38 -3.81
CA ARG A 376 2.70 27.25 -3.50
C ARG A 376 2.25 26.51 -4.76
N ASP A 377 1.80 27.24 -5.77
CA ASP A 377 1.33 26.66 -7.03
C ASP A 377 2.45 25.93 -7.78
N ALA A 378 3.69 26.41 -7.65
CA ALA A 378 4.87 25.73 -8.19
C ALA A 378 5.14 24.40 -7.47
N VAL A 379 4.99 24.36 -6.14
CA VAL A 379 5.12 23.13 -5.35
C VAL A 379 4.07 22.10 -5.77
N ILE A 380 2.82 22.52 -5.96
CA ILE A 380 1.74 21.65 -6.43
C ILE A 380 2.04 21.14 -7.85
N ALA A 381 2.40 22.03 -8.79
CA ALA A 381 2.72 21.66 -10.16
C ALA A 381 3.90 20.68 -10.29
N ILE A 382 4.97 20.92 -9.52
CA ILE A 382 6.17 20.08 -9.50
C ILE A 382 5.83 18.72 -8.88
N THR A 383 5.17 18.70 -7.72
CA THR A 383 4.74 17.45 -7.06
C THR A 383 3.87 16.63 -8.00
N PHE A 384 2.93 17.29 -8.69
CA PHE A 384 2.08 16.65 -9.66
C PHE A 384 2.88 16.02 -10.81
N THR A 385 3.80 16.79 -11.40
CA THR A 385 4.65 16.29 -12.49
C THR A 385 5.48 15.10 -12.04
N VAL A 386 6.02 15.13 -10.82
CA VAL A 386 6.76 14.00 -10.23
C VAL A 386 5.86 12.77 -10.08
N ILE A 387 4.65 12.93 -9.56
CA ILE A 387 3.69 11.82 -9.46
C ILE A 387 3.37 11.27 -10.85
N LEU A 388 3.10 12.12 -11.84
CA LEU A 388 2.78 11.67 -13.20
C LEU A 388 3.95 10.90 -13.83
N VAL A 389 5.17 11.44 -13.77
CA VAL A 389 6.38 10.81 -14.33
C VAL A 389 6.67 9.48 -13.64
N THR A 390 6.50 9.41 -12.33
CA THR A 390 6.86 8.19 -11.57
C THR A 390 5.72 7.17 -11.60
N LEU A 391 4.48 7.55 -11.29
CA LEU A 391 3.34 6.63 -11.27
C LEU A 391 2.95 6.14 -12.67
N ALA A 392 2.84 7.03 -13.66
CA ALA A 392 2.51 6.61 -15.02
C ALA A 392 3.75 6.11 -15.76
N GLY A 393 4.87 6.83 -15.70
CA GLY A 393 6.10 6.45 -16.38
C GLY A 393 6.74 5.19 -15.78
N GLN A 394 7.16 5.22 -14.51
CA GLN A 394 7.77 4.05 -13.89
C GLN A 394 6.76 2.91 -13.69
N GLY A 395 5.51 3.20 -13.30
CA GLY A 395 4.50 2.16 -13.09
C GLY A 395 4.15 1.35 -14.34
N LEU A 396 4.04 1.99 -15.52
CA LEU A 396 3.80 1.27 -16.78
C LEU A 396 5.03 0.54 -17.31
N THR A 397 6.24 1.02 -16.98
CA THR A 397 7.49 0.45 -17.49
C THR A 397 8.14 -0.57 -16.54
N LEU A 398 7.75 -0.60 -15.26
CA LEU A 398 8.27 -1.54 -14.25
C LEU A 398 8.13 -3.01 -14.68
N PRO A 399 6.98 -3.49 -15.24
CA PRO A 399 6.88 -4.85 -15.75
C PRO A 399 7.91 -5.17 -16.85
N LEU A 400 8.25 -4.19 -17.69
CA LEU A 400 9.24 -4.35 -18.76
C LEU A 400 10.65 -4.44 -18.17
N VAL A 401 10.97 -3.63 -17.16
CA VAL A 401 12.26 -3.67 -16.45
C VAL A 401 12.47 -5.02 -15.78
N ILE A 402 11.46 -5.51 -15.07
CA ILE A 402 11.49 -6.81 -14.39
C ILE A 402 11.77 -7.95 -15.40
N LYS A 403 11.04 -7.95 -16.52
CA LYS A 403 11.25 -8.93 -17.61
C LYS A 403 12.62 -8.82 -18.27
N ALA A 404 13.11 -7.61 -18.52
CA ALA A 404 14.41 -7.37 -19.16
C ALA A 404 15.57 -7.87 -18.29
N VAL A 405 15.45 -7.70 -16.98
CA VAL A 405 16.45 -8.07 -15.99
C VAL A 405 16.35 -9.55 -15.57
N ARG A 406 15.30 -10.25 -16.03
CA ARG A 406 14.98 -11.65 -15.65
C ARG A 406 14.90 -11.83 -14.12
N LEU A 407 14.37 -10.82 -13.43
CA LEU A 407 13.99 -10.95 -12.02
C LEU A 407 12.58 -11.54 -11.98
N GLY A 408 12.41 -12.72 -11.39
CA GLY A 408 11.14 -13.44 -11.37
C GLY A 408 11.31 -14.87 -11.89
N GLY A 409 10.55 -15.81 -11.31
CA GLY A 409 10.73 -17.25 -11.52
C GLY A 409 11.74 -17.91 -10.58
N GLY A 410 12.20 -17.20 -9.55
CA GLY A 410 12.94 -17.76 -8.42
C GLY A 410 12.01 -17.97 -7.23
N ASP A 411 10.94 -18.74 -7.43
CA ASP A 411 10.02 -19.14 -6.36
C ASP A 411 10.55 -20.37 -5.58
N ASP A 412 11.70 -20.94 -5.96
CA ASP A 412 12.29 -22.13 -5.32
C ASP A 412 12.30 -22.06 -3.78
N ASP A 413 12.71 -20.94 -3.18
CA ASP A 413 12.75 -20.81 -1.71
C ASP A 413 11.35 -20.59 -1.08
N ARG A 414 10.42 -19.95 -1.82
CA ARG A 414 9.07 -19.65 -1.33
C ARG A 414 8.19 -20.88 -1.40
N ASP A 415 8.16 -21.50 -2.57
CA ASP A 415 7.44 -22.73 -2.83
C ASP A 415 8.01 -23.81 -1.93
N ALA A 416 9.33 -23.88 -1.72
CA ALA A 416 9.89 -24.81 -0.74
C ALA A 416 9.42 -24.55 0.71
N GLU A 417 9.41 -23.31 1.21
CA GLU A 417 8.93 -23.00 2.58
C GLU A 417 7.42 -23.28 2.73
N GLU A 418 6.62 -22.92 1.72
CA GLU A 418 5.18 -23.14 1.70
C GLU A 418 4.83 -24.63 1.58
N THR A 419 5.43 -25.34 0.61
CA THR A 419 5.26 -26.78 0.42
C THR A 419 5.72 -27.55 1.64
N GLN A 420 6.84 -27.16 2.26
CA GLN A 420 7.29 -27.78 3.51
C GLN A 420 6.29 -27.58 4.65
N ALA A 421 5.77 -26.35 4.82
CA ALA A 421 4.75 -26.07 5.83
C ALA A 421 3.45 -26.84 5.56
N ARG A 422 3.00 -26.93 4.30
CA ARG A 422 1.83 -27.71 3.89
C ARG A 422 2.00 -29.19 4.18
N ARG A 423 3.15 -29.77 3.84
CA ARG A 423 3.50 -31.17 4.17
C ARG A 423 3.46 -31.42 5.67
N GLU A 424 4.04 -30.53 6.47
CA GLU A 424 4.02 -30.68 7.93
C GLU A 424 2.58 -30.61 8.49
N LEU A 425 1.76 -29.66 8.00
CA LEU A 425 0.35 -29.55 8.39
C LEU A 425 -0.47 -30.78 8.00
N ILE A 426 -0.27 -31.32 6.79
CA ILE A 426 -0.94 -32.54 6.32
C ILE A 426 -0.48 -33.74 7.16
N GLY A 427 0.82 -33.85 7.45
CA GLY A 427 1.38 -34.87 8.34
C GLY A 427 0.77 -34.85 9.73
N GLU A 428 0.67 -33.67 10.36
CA GLU A 428 0.04 -33.51 11.68
C GLU A 428 -1.48 -33.80 11.64
N ALA A 429 -2.17 -33.41 10.58
CA ALA A 429 -3.59 -33.75 10.40
C ALA A 429 -3.80 -35.27 10.29
N MET A 430 -2.96 -35.97 9.53
CA MET A 430 -3.03 -37.44 9.39
C MET A 430 -2.78 -38.15 10.72
N LYS A 431 -1.73 -37.76 11.45
CA LYS A 431 -1.47 -38.28 12.82
C LYS A 431 -2.67 -38.05 13.74
N ARG A 432 -3.31 -36.87 13.64
CA ARG A 432 -4.46 -36.56 14.45
C ARG A 432 -5.69 -37.40 14.07
N ILE A 433 -5.88 -37.70 12.79
CA ILE A 433 -6.94 -38.61 12.32
C ILE A 433 -6.69 -40.03 12.84
N ASP A 434 -5.44 -40.49 12.90
CA ASP A 434 -5.08 -41.80 13.47
C ASP A 434 -5.55 -41.92 14.94
N ASP A 435 -5.28 -40.91 15.78
CA ASP A 435 -5.78 -40.87 17.17
C ASP A 435 -7.32 -40.90 17.25
N LEU A 436 -8.01 -40.29 16.29
CA LEU A 436 -9.47 -40.16 16.31
C LEU A 436 -10.18 -41.48 16.01
N TYR A 437 -9.54 -42.44 15.33
CA TYR A 437 -10.10 -43.78 15.14
C TYR A 437 -10.32 -44.51 16.47
N GLU A 438 -9.43 -44.32 17.44
CA GLU A 438 -9.57 -44.92 18.78
C GLU A 438 -10.64 -44.21 19.61
N ARG A 439 -10.72 -42.87 19.49
CA ARG A 439 -11.66 -42.06 20.26
C ARG A 439 -13.10 -42.15 19.74
N TRP A 440 -13.29 -42.32 18.43
CA TRP A 440 -14.59 -42.32 17.77
C TRP A 440 -14.75 -43.49 16.79
N PRO A 441 -14.70 -44.75 17.28
CA PRO A 441 -14.71 -45.94 16.41
C PRO A 441 -16.00 -46.09 15.58
N GLY A 442 -17.11 -45.46 15.99
CA GLY A 442 -18.37 -45.46 15.25
C GLY A 442 -18.42 -44.49 14.05
N HIS A 443 -17.43 -43.59 13.89
CA HIS A 443 -17.41 -42.59 12.82
C HIS A 443 -16.36 -42.88 11.75
N ARG A 444 -16.00 -44.17 11.56
CA ARG A 444 -15.03 -44.60 10.54
C ARG A 444 -15.28 -44.02 9.14
N PRO A 445 -16.51 -43.99 8.59
CA PRO A 445 -16.74 -43.43 7.25
C PRO A 445 -16.28 -41.98 7.10
N LEU A 446 -16.49 -41.15 8.12
CA LEU A 446 -16.03 -39.75 8.13
C LEU A 446 -14.51 -39.67 8.25
N LEU A 447 -13.91 -40.49 9.13
CA LEU A 447 -12.46 -40.52 9.33
C LEU A 447 -11.72 -41.02 8.07
N ASP A 448 -12.27 -42.02 7.39
CA ASP A 448 -11.76 -42.53 6.12
C ASP A 448 -11.86 -41.46 5.03
N GLN A 449 -13.00 -40.76 4.93
CA GLN A 449 -13.16 -39.65 3.99
C GLN A 449 -12.14 -38.51 4.24
N LEU A 450 -11.95 -38.13 5.51
CA LEU A 450 -10.95 -37.12 5.88
C LEU A 450 -9.54 -37.61 5.54
N ARG A 451 -9.21 -38.86 5.86
CA ARG A 451 -7.91 -39.45 5.55
C ARG A 451 -7.63 -39.42 4.04
N THR A 452 -8.58 -39.90 3.23
CA THR A 452 -8.45 -39.90 1.78
C THR A 452 -8.32 -38.48 1.22
N ALA A 453 -9.06 -37.50 1.77
CA ALA A 453 -8.92 -36.10 1.36
C ALA A 453 -7.53 -35.51 1.68
N TYR A 454 -6.96 -35.80 2.85
CA TYR A 454 -5.62 -35.35 3.22
C TYR A 454 -4.52 -36.10 2.47
N GLN A 455 -4.72 -37.39 2.15
CA GLN A 455 -3.81 -38.16 1.31
C GLN A 455 -3.78 -37.63 -0.13
N HIS A 456 -4.95 -37.40 -0.74
CA HIS A 456 -5.01 -36.76 -2.05
C HIS A 456 -4.33 -35.38 -2.07
N ARG A 457 -4.45 -34.60 -0.99
CA ARG A 457 -3.70 -33.34 -0.86
C ARG A 457 -2.19 -33.57 -0.80
N ALA A 458 -1.71 -34.55 -0.02
CA ALA A 458 -0.28 -34.86 0.04
C ALA A 458 0.27 -35.30 -1.32
N ASP A 459 -0.44 -36.20 -2.00
CA ASP A 459 -0.05 -36.71 -3.31
C ASP A 459 0.00 -35.60 -4.36
N HIS A 460 -0.95 -34.67 -4.31
CA HIS A 460 -0.98 -33.51 -5.19
C HIS A 460 0.19 -32.55 -4.91
N GLU A 461 0.51 -32.26 -3.65
CA GLU A 461 1.65 -31.41 -3.29
C GLU A 461 2.99 -32.04 -3.72
N ASP A 462 3.12 -33.37 -3.63
CA ASP A 462 4.32 -34.08 -4.09
C ASP A 462 4.42 -34.17 -5.62
N GLN A 463 3.28 -34.19 -6.34
CA GLN A 463 3.26 -34.08 -7.81
C GLN A 463 3.66 -32.69 -8.29
N LEU A 464 3.17 -31.63 -7.62
CA LEU A 464 3.54 -30.24 -7.92
C LEU A 464 5.04 -30.00 -7.74
N ASP A 465 5.66 -30.58 -6.71
CA ASP A 465 7.10 -30.48 -6.45
C ASP A 465 7.97 -31.22 -7.50
N GLN A 466 7.39 -32.22 -8.18
CA GLN A 466 8.08 -33.04 -9.19
C GLN A 466 7.83 -32.59 -10.63
N ALA A 467 6.73 -31.87 -10.88
CA ALA A 467 6.35 -31.41 -12.21
C ALA A 467 7.19 -30.18 -12.63
N PRO A 468 7.64 -30.11 -13.89
CA PRO A 468 8.23 -28.88 -14.41
C PRO A 468 7.20 -27.75 -14.33
N GLY A 469 7.58 -26.57 -13.82
CA GLY A 469 6.65 -25.53 -13.35
C GLY A 469 5.48 -25.16 -14.29
N ASN A 470 5.64 -25.27 -15.60
CA ASN A 470 4.55 -25.01 -16.55
C ASN A 470 3.43 -26.08 -16.53
N GLU A 471 3.76 -27.35 -16.25
CA GLU A 471 2.78 -28.44 -16.20
C GLU A 471 1.96 -28.40 -14.90
N ALA A 472 2.63 -28.17 -13.78
CA ALA A 472 2.00 -27.94 -12.48
C ALA A 472 1.00 -26.78 -12.50
N GLU A 473 1.40 -25.64 -13.08
CA GLU A 473 0.55 -24.46 -13.18
C GLU A 473 -0.66 -24.70 -14.08
N GLN A 474 -0.49 -25.46 -15.16
CA GLN A 474 -1.57 -25.80 -16.09
C GLN A 474 -2.60 -26.76 -15.46
N GLU A 475 -2.14 -27.79 -14.73
CA GLU A 475 -3.02 -28.72 -14.01
C GLU A 475 -3.86 -27.99 -12.94
N LEU A 476 -3.27 -27.05 -12.20
CA LEU A 476 -3.98 -26.22 -11.23
C LEU A 476 -5.04 -25.32 -11.86
N VAL A 477 -4.81 -24.83 -13.09
CA VAL A 477 -5.81 -24.04 -13.85
C VAL A 477 -6.96 -24.94 -14.30
N GLU A 478 -6.65 -26.11 -14.86
CA GLU A 478 -7.64 -27.06 -15.35
C GLU A 478 -8.53 -27.59 -14.21
N HIS A 479 -7.93 -27.94 -13.06
CA HIS A 479 -8.68 -28.43 -11.90
C HIS A 479 -9.63 -27.36 -11.33
N ARG A 480 -9.21 -26.08 -11.32
CA ARG A 480 -10.07 -24.94 -10.94
C ARG A 480 -11.22 -24.73 -11.93
N GLN A 481 -10.96 -24.82 -13.23
CA GLN A 481 -12.00 -24.68 -14.26
C GLN A 481 -13.07 -25.76 -14.12
N ILE A 482 -12.67 -27.02 -13.98
CA ILE A 482 -13.60 -28.15 -13.83
C ILE A 482 -14.52 -27.95 -12.62
N ARG A 483 -13.96 -27.56 -11.47
CA ARG A 483 -14.76 -27.36 -10.25
C ARG A 483 -15.68 -26.15 -10.34
N ARG A 484 -15.22 -25.06 -10.97
CA ARG A 484 -16.04 -23.87 -11.22
C ARG A 484 -17.24 -24.20 -12.10
N ASP A 485 -17.05 -24.95 -13.18
CA ASP A 485 -18.13 -25.38 -14.06
C ASP A 485 -19.21 -26.20 -13.31
N VAL A 486 -18.79 -27.02 -12.34
CA VAL A 486 -19.72 -27.78 -11.49
C VAL A 486 -20.52 -26.86 -10.57
N ILE A 487 -19.89 -25.87 -9.93
CA ILE A 487 -20.60 -24.89 -9.08
C ILE A 487 -21.55 -24.03 -9.92
N ASP A 488 -21.12 -23.58 -11.09
CA ASP A 488 -21.96 -22.76 -11.96
C ASP A 488 -23.20 -23.55 -12.43
N ALA A 489 -23.05 -24.85 -12.71
CA ALA A 489 -24.19 -25.73 -12.97
C ALA A 489 -25.13 -25.88 -11.75
N GLN A 490 -24.60 -25.94 -10.53
CA GLN A 490 -25.41 -25.96 -9.30
C GLN A 490 -26.16 -24.64 -9.10
N ARG A 491 -25.52 -23.49 -9.37
CA ARG A 491 -26.16 -22.16 -9.31
C ARG A 491 -27.28 -22.03 -10.33
N GLU A 492 -27.07 -22.49 -11.56
CA GLU A 492 -28.10 -22.47 -12.60
C GLU A 492 -29.30 -23.34 -12.20
N ALA A 493 -29.06 -24.54 -11.68
CA ALA A 493 -30.12 -25.39 -11.16
C ALA A 493 -30.88 -24.76 -9.98
N LEU A 494 -30.17 -24.06 -9.09
CA LEU A 494 -30.76 -23.36 -7.95
C LEU A 494 -31.62 -22.17 -8.39
N ALA A 495 -31.17 -21.40 -9.39
CA ALA A 495 -31.93 -20.33 -10.01
C ALA A 495 -33.20 -20.85 -10.70
N ASP A 496 -33.11 -21.97 -11.42
CA ASP A 496 -34.27 -22.62 -12.05
C ASP A 496 -35.27 -23.17 -11.02
N MET A 497 -34.79 -23.68 -9.87
CA MET A 497 -35.67 -24.04 -8.75
C MET A 497 -36.43 -22.83 -8.19
N ARG A 498 -35.81 -21.65 -8.09
CA ARG A 498 -36.49 -20.40 -7.70
C ARG A 498 -37.51 -20.00 -8.76
N ASP A 499 -37.12 -20.00 -10.03
CA ASP A 499 -37.99 -19.57 -11.13
C ASP A 499 -39.24 -20.43 -11.27
N ARG A 500 -39.14 -21.71 -10.90
CA ARG A 500 -40.26 -22.65 -10.79
C ARG A 500 -40.97 -22.64 -9.44
N SER A 501 -40.63 -21.68 -8.56
CA SER A 501 -41.19 -21.51 -7.20
C SER A 501 -41.06 -22.75 -6.30
N ALA A 502 -40.07 -23.61 -6.55
CA ALA A 502 -39.77 -24.78 -5.72
C ALA A 502 -39.03 -24.41 -4.42
N ILE A 503 -38.34 -23.27 -4.42
CA ILE A 503 -37.65 -22.68 -3.27
C ILE A 503 -37.97 -21.18 -3.18
N ASP A 504 -37.87 -20.65 -1.97
CA ASP A 504 -38.00 -19.21 -1.69
C ASP A 504 -36.63 -18.51 -1.70
N ASP A 505 -36.62 -17.18 -1.83
CA ASP A 505 -35.42 -16.35 -1.94
C ASP A 505 -34.50 -16.46 -0.71
N ASP A 506 -35.05 -16.74 0.47
CA ASP A 506 -34.23 -16.97 1.68
C ASP A 506 -33.45 -18.28 1.61
N VAL A 507 -34.04 -19.32 1.02
CA VAL A 507 -33.39 -20.63 0.83
C VAL A 507 -32.34 -20.51 -0.27
N LEU A 508 -32.66 -19.84 -1.37
CA LEU A 508 -31.72 -19.49 -2.43
C LEU A 508 -30.47 -18.82 -1.85
N ARG A 509 -30.64 -17.68 -1.15
CA ARG A 509 -29.52 -16.92 -0.57
C ARG A 509 -28.66 -17.74 0.39
N LYS A 510 -29.28 -18.67 1.12
CA LYS A 510 -28.55 -19.56 2.03
C LYS A 510 -27.69 -20.57 1.27
N ILE A 511 -28.25 -21.23 0.24
CA ILE A 511 -27.51 -22.22 -0.55
C ILE A 511 -26.47 -21.54 -1.45
N GLU A 512 -26.78 -20.39 -2.04
CA GLU A 512 -25.80 -19.56 -2.78
C GLU A 512 -24.61 -19.21 -1.90
N ARG A 513 -24.85 -18.81 -0.64
CA ARG A 513 -23.76 -18.55 0.30
C ARG A 513 -22.89 -19.77 0.57
N ASP A 514 -23.48 -20.97 0.64
CA ASP A 514 -22.71 -22.20 0.84
C ASP A 514 -21.86 -22.53 -0.40
N LEU A 515 -22.40 -22.33 -1.61
CA LEU A 515 -21.68 -22.47 -2.87
C LEU A 515 -20.56 -21.42 -3.01
N ASP A 516 -20.81 -20.17 -2.62
CA ASP A 516 -19.81 -19.09 -2.62
C ASP A 516 -18.66 -19.42 -1.67
N LEU A 517 -18.96 -19.97 -0.48
CA LEU A 517 -17.93 -20.42 0.47
C LEU A 517 -17.14 -21.61 -0.07
N GLU A 518 -17.76 -22.48 -0.87
CA GLU A 518 -17.07 -23.57 -1.54
C GLU A 518 -16.13 -23.05 -2.63
N GLU A 519 -16.58 -22.13 -3.48
CA GLU A 519 -15.75 -21.46 -4.50
C GLU A 519 -14.56 -20.72 -3.88
N LEU A 520 -14.80 -19.95 -2.82
CA LEU A 520 -13.73 -19.23 -2.11
C LEU A 520 -12.67 -20.16 -1.50
N ARG A 521 -13.06 -21.36 -1.04
CA ARG A 521 -12.11 -22.37 -0.53
C ARG A 521 -11.27 -23.01 -1.63
N MET A 522 -11.66 -22.85 -2.89
CA MET A 522 -10.93 -23.37 -4.05
C MET A 522 -9.99 -22.33 -4.67
N GLU A 523 -10.31 -21.05 -4.53
CA GLU A 523 -9.48 -19.94 -5.02
C GLU A 523 -8.37 -19.51 -4.03
N ALA A 524 -8.52 -19.83 -2.75
CA ALA A 524 -7.56 -19.56 -1.67
C ALA A 524 -6.53 -20.68 -1.49
#